data_AF-A0A4E0QZ63-F1
#
_entry.id   AF-A0A4E0QZ63-F1
#
_cell.length_a   1.000
_cell.length_b   1.000
_cell.length_c   1.000
_cell.angle_alpha   90.00
_cell.angle_beta   90.00
_cell.angle_gamma   90.00
#
_symmetry.space_group_name_H-M   'P 1'
#
loop_
_entity.id
_entity.type
_entity.pdbx_description
1 polymer ?
#
loop_
_entity_poly.entity_id
_entity_poly.type
_entity_poly.pdbx_seq_one_letter_code
_entity_poly.pdbx_strand_id
1 'polypeptide(L)'
;MQTLTLKSHAGSDGMLHLKVPVSLTDTEFKVTVILQPIMSVSKPKTPEDLGWSPGFFERTAGAWEGEPLKREEQGEYEQREALL
;
A
#
# COMPACT_ATOMS: atom_id res chain seq x y z
N MET A 1 22.40 4.04 -29.42
CA MET A 1 21.88 3.77 -28.07
C MET A 1 20.56 3.01 -28.25
N GLN A 2 20.48 1.76 -27.82
CA GLN A 2 19.29 0.93 -27.97
C GLN A 2 18.71 0.66 -26.58
N THR A 3 17.42 0.93 -26.39
CA THR A 3 16.72 0.66 -25.12
C THR A 3 15.87 -0.59 -25.29
N LEU A 4 16.06 -1.57 -24.39
CA LEU A 4 15.32 -2.82 -24.34
C LEU A 4 14.50 -2.87 -23.05
N THR A 5 13.19 -3.07 -23.15
CA THR A 5 12.30 -3.19 -21.98
C THR A 5 12.09 -4.66 -21.65
N LEU A 6 12.63 -5.10 -20.51
CA LEU A 6 12.55 -6.48 -20.02
C LEU A 6 11.76 -6.52 -18.72
N LYS A 7 10.78 -7.43 -18.61
CA LYS A 7 10.09 -7.72 -17.34
C LYS A 7 10.74 -8.96 -16.74
N SER A 8 11.32 -8.82 -15.56
CA SER A 8 11.89 -9.93 -14.79
C SER A 8 11.55 -9.75 -13.31
N HIS A 9 11.44 -10.86 -12.58
CA HIS A 9 11.17 -10.88 -11.15
C HIS A 9 12.44 -11.28 -10.40
N ALA A 10 12.66 -10.69 -9.22
CA ALA A 10 13.77 -11.09 -8.36
C ALA A 10 13.52 -12.50 -7.83
N GLY A 11 14.50 -13.39 -7.96
CA GLY A 11 14.39 -14.75 -7.45
C GLY A 11 14.39 -14.80 -5.92
N SER A 12 14.13 -15.98 -5.37
CA SER A 12 14.26 -16.25 -3.92
C SER A 12 15.70 -16.12 -3.41
N ASP A 13 16.67 -16.08 -4.33
CA ASP A 13 18.09 -15.78 -4.12
C ASP A 13 18.38 -14.27 -3.99
N GLY A 14 17.37 -13.41 -4.18
CA GLY A 14 17.54 -11.96 -4.15
C GLY A 14 18.17 -11.38 -5.42
N MET A 15 18.30 -12.16 -6.50
CA MET A 15 18.93 -11.71 -7.74
C MET A 15 17.91 -11.50 -8.87
N LEU A 16 18.11 -10.42 -9.65
CA LEU A 16 17.35 -10.15 -10.86
C LEU A 16 18.07 -10.76 -12.07
N HIS A 17 17.56 -11.87 -12.59
CA HIS A 17 18.13 -12.54 -13.75
C HIS A 17 17.64 -11.87 -15.05
N LEU A 18 18.55 -11.24 -15.79
CA LEU A 18 18.26 -10.58 -17.07
C LEU A 18 18.93 -11.35 -18.22
N LYS A 19 18.11 -11.92 -19.11
CA LYS A 19 18.58 -12.51 -20.38
C LYS A 19 18.44 -11.47 -21.48
N VAL A 20 19.56 -10.85 -21.87
CA VAL A 20 19.60 -9.82 -22.92
C VAL A 20 19.99 -10.49 -24.23
N PRO A 21 19.07 -10.65 -25.20
CA PRO A 21 19.43 -11.19 -26.50
C PRO A 21 20.28 -10.17 -27.26
N VAL A 22 21.43 -10.60 -27.76
CA VAL A 22 22.28 -9.82 -28.67
C VAL A 22 22.38 -10.57 -30.00
N SER A 23 22.34 -9.83 -31.11
CA SER A 23 22.43 -10.39 -32.46
C SER A 23 23.88 -10.51 -32.95
N LEU A 24 24.83 -9.85 -32.31
CA LEU A 24 26.24 -9.85 -32.67
C LEU A 24 27.02 -10.81 -31.76
N THR A 25 27.96 -11.55 -32.35
CA THR A 25 28.90 -12.43 -31.65
C THR A 25 30.27 -11.77 -31.62
N ASP A 26 31.10 -12.11 -30.63
CA ASP A 26 32.47 -11.59 -30.46
C ASP A 26 32.55 -10.05 -30.45
N THR A 27 31.64 -9.40 -29.72
CA THR A 27 31.56 -7.94 -29.61
C THR A 27 31.37 -7.53 -28.16
N GLU A 28 32.10 -6.51 -27.72
CA GLU A 28 31.94 -5.93 -26.38
C GLU A 28 30.74 -4.98 -26.32
N PHE A 29 29.95 -5.11 -25.26
CA PHE A 29 28.80 -4.25 -25.01
C PHE A 29 28.98 -3.48 -23.70
N LYS A 30 28.81 -2.15 -23.75
CA LYS A 30 28.66 -1.33 -22.56
C LYS A 30 27.20 -1.35 -22.11
N VAL A 31 26.93 -1.89 -20.92
CA VAL A 31 25.58 -2.02 -20.36
C VAL A 31 25.42 -1.13 -19.13
N THR A 32 24.32 -0.37 -19.08
CA THR A 32 23.90 0.39 -17.90
C THR A 32 22.55 -0.14 -17.44
N VAL A 33 22.45 -0.61 -16.20
CA VAL A 33 21.21 -1.10 -15.60
C VAL A 33 20.69 -0.05 -14.62
N ILE A 34 19.43 0.37 -14.80
CA ILE A 34 18.75 1.30 -13.90
C ILE A 34 17.60 0.54 -13.24
N LEU A 35 17.64 0.39 -11.92
CA LEU A 35 16.60 -0.28 -11.15
C LEU A 35 15.67 0.77 -10.55
N GLN A 36 14.38 0.68 -10.91
CA GLN A 36 13.31 1.43 -10.25
C GLN A 36 12.37 0.42 -9.59
N PRO A 37 12.34 0.35 -8.25
CA PRO A 37 11.39 -0.52 -7.57
C PRO A 37 9.97 -0.03 -7.87
N ILE A 38 9.19 -0.85 -8.57
CA ILE A 38 7.76 -0.63 -8.69
C ILE A 38 7.17 -1.11 -7.37
N MET A 39 7.15 -0.23 -6.38
CA MET A 39 6.28 -0.45 -5.24
C MET A 39 4.88 -0.52 -5.82
N SER A 40 4.29 -1.70 -5.83
CA SER A 40 2.86 -1.85 -5.99
C SER A 40 2.25 -1.14 -4.80
N VAL A 41 2.09 0.17 -4.91
CA VAL A 41 1.20 0.92 -4.05
C VAL A 41 -0.15 0.28 -4.37
N SER A 42 -0.58 -0.65 -3.51
CA SER A 42 -1.92 -1.19 -3.60
C SER A 42 -2.81 0.03 -3.67
N LYS A 43 -3.52 0.19 -4.79
CA LYS A 43 -4.50 1.27 -4.89
C LYS A 43 -5.32 1.22 -3.60
N PRO A 44 -5.50 2.35 -2.89
CA PRO A 44 -6.34 2.34 -1.70
C PRO A 44 -7.69 1.74 -2.11
N LYS A 45 -8.06 0.66 -1.43
CA LYS A 45 -9.32 -0.04 -1.70
C LYS A 45 -10.46 0.95 -1.48
N THR A 46 -11.40 0.99 -2.40
CA THR A 46 -12.61 1.79 -2.19
C THR A 46 -13.48 1.11 -1.12
N PRO A 47 -14.43 1.82 -0.50
CA PRO A 47 -15.46 1.21 0.34
C PRO A 47 -16.13 -0.02 -0.28
N GLU A 48 -16.40 0.03 -1.59
CA GLU A 48 -17.01 -1.06 -2.34
C GLU A 48 -16.07 -2.28 -2.47
N ASP A 49 -14.77 -2.05 -2.66
CA ASP A 49 -13.75 -3.11 -2.63
C ASP A 49 -13.66 -3.80 -1.25
N LEU A 50 -14.16 -3.14 -0.21
CA LEU A 50 -14.22 -3.65 1.16
C LEU A 50 -15.60 -4.26 1.50
N GLY A 51 -16.52 -4.33 0.55
CA GLY A 51 -17.84 -4.97 0.70
C GLY A 51 -18.96 -4.04 1.17
N TRP A 52 -18.73 -2.73 1.26
CA TRP A 52 -19.79 -1.77 1.58
C TRP A 52 -20.68 -1.51 0.36
N SER A 53 -21.97 -1.28 0.59
CA SER A 53 -22.87 -0.84 -0.48
C SER A 53 -22.45 0.55 -0.99
N PRO A 54 -22.62 0.87 -2.30
CA PRO A 54 -22.27 2.17 -2.84
C PRO A 54 -22.91 3.31 -2.04
N GLY A 55 -22.12 4.29 -1.60
CA GLY A 55 -22.62 5.45 -0.86
C GLY A 55 -23.03 5.17 0.60
N PHE A 56 -22.61 4.05 1.19
CA PHE A 56 -22.98 3.66 2.55
C PHE A 56 -22.61 4.75 3.58
N PHE A 57 -21.37 5.22 3.55
CA PHE A 57 -20.89 6.20 4.53
C PHE A 57 -21.59 7.55 4.39
N GLU A 58 -21.84 8.00 3.16
CA GLU A 58 -22.56 9.24 2.85
C GLU A 58 -24.01 9.21 3.36
N ARG A 59 -24.64 8.04 3.37
CA ARG A 59 -26.01 7.86 3.84
C ARG A 59 -26.13 7.59 5.34
N THR A 60 -25.10 7.02 5.97
CA THR A 60 -25.18 6.57 7.36
C THR A 60 -24.46 7.50 8.33
N ALA A 61 -23.43 8.21 7.91
CA ALA A 61 -22.72 9.16 8.77
C ALA A 61 -23.67 10.29 9.20
N GLY A 62 -23.92 10.39 10.52
CA GLY A 62 -24.81 11.40 11.08
C GLY A 62 -26.31 11.11 10.92
N ALA A 63 -26.70 9.97 10.35
CA ALA A 63 -28.11 9.58 10.17
C ALA A 63 -28.73 8.93 11.42
N TRP A 64 -28.27 9.31 12.62
CA TRP A 64 -28.85 8.81 13.87
C TRP A 64 -30.22 9.46 14.09
N GLU A 65 -31.29 8.65 14.03
CA GLU A 65 -32.69 9.09 14.24
C GLU A 65 -33.26 8.66 15.61
N GLY A 66 -32.44 8.06 16.47
CA GLY A 66 -32.85 7.63 17.81
C GLY A 66 -32.89 8.77 18.83
N GLU A 67 -32.91 8.41 20.10
CA GLU A 67 -32.86 9.36 21.21
C GLU A 67 -31.60 10.26 21.15
N PRO A 68 -31.67 11.51 21.65
CA PRO A 68 -30.51 12.37 21.73
C PRO A 68 -29.34 11.67 22.43
N LEU A 69 -28.16 11.69 21.80
CA LEU A 69 -26.95 11.18 22.42
C LEU A 69 -26.65 12.01 23.68
N LYS A 70 -26.84 11.40 24.85
CA LYS A 70 -26.54 12.00 26.14
C LYS A 70 -25.22 11.45 26.64
N ARG A 71 -24.34 12.35 27.07
CA ARG A 71 -23.15 11.99 27.81
C ARG A 71 -23.55 11.82 29.27
N GLU A 72 -23.35 10.63 29.81
CA GLU A 72 -23.55 10.34 31.23
C GLU A 72 -22.53 11.10 32.10
N GLU A 73 -22.79 11.17 33.41
CA GLU A 73 -21.85 11.76 34.36
C GLU A 73 -20.49 11.04 34.31
N GLN A 74 -19.42 11.83 34.30
CA GLN A 74 -18.05 11.32 34.12
C GLN A 74 -17.55 10.48 35.31
N GLY A 75 -18.25 10.53 36.45
CA GLY A 75 -17.85 9.86 37.68
C GLY A 75 -16.60 10.48 38.32
N GLU A 76 -16.12 9.82 39.37
CA GLU A 76 -14.90 10.21 40.09
C GLU A 76 -13.64 9.74 39.35
N TYR A 77 -12.56 10.50 39.50
CA TYR A 77 -11.26 10.10 38.98
C TYR A 77 -10.71 8.88 39.73
N GLU A 78 -9.93 8.06 39.03
CA GLU A 78 -9.11 7.03 39.67
C GLU A 78 -8.15 7.66 40.69
N GLN A 79 -8.20 7.20 41.94
CA GLN A 79 -7.20 7.56 42.94
C GLN A 79 -5.93 6.74 42.67
N ARG A 80 -4.81 7.43 42.45
CA ARG A 80 -3.49 6.80 42.26
C ARG A 80 -2.62 7.08 43.47
N GLU A 81 -1.80 6.10 43.83
CA GLU A 81 -0.79 6.28 44.87
C GLU A 81 0.21 7.38 44.45
N ALA A 82 0.70 8.15 45.43
CA ALA A 82 1.77 9.10 45.19
C ALA A 82 3.05 8.36 44.78
N LEU A 83 3.77 8.89 43.81
CA LEU A 83 5.11 8.41 43.49
C LEU A 83 6.04 8.77 44.67
N LEU A 84 6.65 7.74 45.27
CA LEU A 84 7.65 7.86 46.35
C LEU A 84 8.94 8.54 45.87
#